data_AF-A0A660QIT8-F1
#
_entry.id   AF-A0A660QIT8-F1
#
_cell.length_a   1.000
_cell.length_b   1.000
_cell.length_c   1.000
_cell.angle_alpha   90.00
_cell.angle_beta   90.00
_cell.angle_gamma   90.00
#
_symmetry.space_group_name_H-M   'P 1'
#
loop_
_entity.id
_entity.type
_entity.pdbx_description
1 polymer ?
#
loop_
_entity_poly.entity_id
_entity_poly.type
_entity_poly.pdbx_seq_one_letter_code
_entity_poly.pdbx_strand_id
1 'polypeptide(L)'
;MIVMMFITYSTIGVFALDQKKNIIENVLFPKDPEKIIEKIEKIKKGEAIHELKEILKKIKDKDIVTDIPFNDNNFNIEYKKKLSAHEYIKENQRDLALKFNFTKSHGEFNKILSEMQIIKTKRKIKLVEKKDKIAMQAVSAIDELIDISNRLSERLHEWYGLYYPELERKIKDNKKYAEVISENMTRENIENFSETMGTDLDEDDLKILNHFSKETKNIFELNEELEKYIEGIMNDIAPNVTGLVGAKLGAKLILLAGGLEKLAKLPSSTIQLLGAEKALFRFMKSKKKSRPPKYGIIFLHPDITNAPDNMKGKIARIIASFVSKAVKTDFYIKENRADEYKKELDKKLREITKRQI
;
A
#
# COMPACT_ATOMS: atom_id res chain seq x y z
N MET A 1 -2.09 -17.45 -53.24
CA MET A 1 -2.81 -17.58 -51.97
C MET A 1 -1.74 -17.63 -50.89
N ILE A 2 -1.56 -16.53 -50.13
CA ILE A 2 -0.47 -16.42 -49.16
C ILE A 2 -0.76 -17.42 -48.03
N VAL A 3 0.08 -18.44 -47.88
CA VAL A 3 -0.04 -19.45 -46.83
C VAL A 3 0.40 -18.78 -45.54
N MET A 4 -0.58 -18.37 -44.74
CA MET A 4 -0.36 -17.62 -43.51
C MET A 4 -0.35 -18.59 -42.34
N MET A 5 0.74 -18.63 -41.58
CA MET A 5 0.91 -19.59 -40.50
C MET A 5 0.80 -18.94 -39.13
N PHE A 6 0.22 -19.66 -38.18
CA PHE A 6 -0.06 -19.15 -36.84
C PHE A 6 0.91 -19.72 -35.82
N ILE A 7 1.69 -18.87 -35.15
CA ILE A 7 2.55 -19.31 -34.04
C ILE A 7 1.95 -18.84 -32.73
N THR A 8 1.75 -19.77 -31.80
CA THR A 8 1.25 -19.47 -30.46
C THR A 8 1.92 -20.31 -29.39
N TYR A 9 1.70 -19.97 -28.13
CA TYR A 9 2.25 -20.67 -26.98
C TYR A 9 1.13 -21.12 -26.03
N SER A 10 1.44 -22.14 -25.23
CA SER A 10 0.57 -22.62 -24.15
C SER A 10 1.41 -23.05 -22.94
N THR A 11 0.80 -23.69 -21.95
CA THR A 11 1.51 -24.24 -20.79
C THR A 11 2.36 -25.46 -21.13
N ILE A 12 2.10 -26.12 -22.27
CA ILE A 12 2.83 -27.33 -22.69
C ILE A 12 3.98 -27.03 -23.65
N GLY A 13 4.00 -25.87 -24.31
CA GLY A 13 5.03 -25.55 -25.31
C GLY A 13 4.62 -24.44 -26.28
N VAL A 14 5.38 -24.33 -27.37
CA VAL A 14 5.10 -23.46 -28.51
C VAL A 14 4.59 -24.31 -29.69
N PHE A 15 3.63 -23.78 -30.43
CA PHE A 15 2.91 -24.47 -31.50
C PHE A 15 2.86 -23.62 -32.76
N ALA A 16 3.09 -24.25 -33.91
CA ALA A 16 2.83 -23.68 -35.23
C ALA A 16 1.61 -24.38 -35.83
N LEU A 17 0.62 -23.59 -36.27
CA LEU A 17 -0.64 -24.06 -36.81
C LEU A 17 -0.90 -23.51 -38.22
N ASP A 18 -1.56 -24.29 -39.05
CA ASP A 18 -2.08 -23.84 -40.35
C ASP A 18 -3.37 -23.00 -40.18
N GLN A 19 -3.91 -22.49 -41.30
CA GLN A 19 -5.17 -21.74 -41.32
C GLN A 19 -6.40 -22.56 -40.89
N LYS A 20 -6.32 -23.89 -40.97
CA LYS A 20 -7.36 -24.82 -40.54
C LYS A 20 -7.19 -25.25 -39.07
N LYS A 21 -6.22 -24.67 -38.34
CA LYS A 21 -5.87 -24.98 -36.95
C LYS A 21 -5.26 -26.39 -36.76
N ASN A 22 -4.73 -26.99 -37.82
CA ASN A 22 -3.91 -28.20 -37.69
C ASN A 22 -2.53 -27.81 -37.18
N ILE A 23 -2.01 -28.59 -36.22
CA ILE A 23 -0.67 -28.37 -35.67
C ILE A 23 0.34 -28.95 -36.67
N ILE A 24 1.15 -28.07 -37.27
CA ILE A 24 2.21 -28.44 -38.22
C ILE A 24 3.46 -28.85 -37.43
N GLU A 25 3.85 -28.03 -36.45
CA GLU A 25 5.04 -28.25 -35.63
C GLU A 25 4.78 -27.84 -34.18
N ASN A 26 5.50 -28.49 -33.27
CA ASN A 26 5.45 -28.14 -31.85
C ASN A 26 6.80 -28.40 -31.18
N VAL A 27 7.12 -27.57 -30.19
CA VAL A 27 8.26 -27.79 -29.30
C VAL A 27 7.76 -27.64 -27.87
N LEU A 28 7.84 -28.74 -27.13
CA LEU A 28 7.35 -28.84 -25.77
C LEU A 28 8.32 -28.21 -24.78
N PHE A 29 7.77 -27.66 -23.70
CA PHE A 29 8.56 -27.18 -22.58
C PHE A 29 9.07 -28.32 -21.69
N PRO A 30 10.09 -28.08 -20.85
CA PRO A 30 10.42 -29.02 -19.77
C PRO A 30 9.22 -29.19 -18.83
N LYS A 31 9.03 -30.41 -18.30
CA LYS A 31 7.93 -30.75 -17.35
C LYS A 31 8.13 -30.17 -15.93
N ASP A 32 8.80 -29.03 -15.84
CA ASP A 32 9.13 -28.35 -14.60
C ASP A 32 8.33 -27.04 -14.50
N PRO A 33 7.36 -26.92 -13.57
CA PRO A 33 6.51 -25.75 -13.40
C PRO A 33 7.28 -24.42 -13.37
N GLU A 34 8.45 -24.36 -12.72
CA GLU A 34 9.21 -23.11 -12.61
C GLU A 34 9.79 -22.66 -13.96
N LYS A 35 10.42 -23.59 -14.68
CA LYS A 35 10.97 -23.32 -16.02
C LYS A 35 9.89 -22.96 -17.03
N ILE A 36 8.71 -23.57 -16.93
CA ILE A 36 7.57 -23.21 -17.79
C ILE A 36 7.15 -21.76 -17.53
N ILE A 37 7.03 -21.36 -16.26
CA ILE A 37 6.66 -19.97 -15.90
C ILE A 37 7.70 -18.99 -16.41
N GLU A 38 8.99 -19.26 -16.21
CA GLU A 38 10.07 -18.40 -16.70
C GLU A 38 10.04 -18.24 -18.22
N LYS A 39 9.83 -19.34 -18.96
CA LYS A 39 9.70 -19.29 -20.43
C LYS A 39 8.49 -18.49 -20.86
N ILE A 40 7.33 -18.66 -20.22
CA ILE A 40 6.14 -17.86 -20.52
C ILE A 40 6.35 -16.37 -20.20
N GLU A 41 7.06 -16.04 -19.12
CA GLU A 41 7.40 -14.66 -18.78
C GLU A 41 8.34 -14.04 -19.83
N LYS A 42 9.34 -14.78 -20.30
CA LYS A 42 10.24 -14.36 -21.39
C LYS A 42 9.48 -14.14 -22.70
N ILE A 43 8.60 -15.07 -23.08
CA ILE A 43 7.71 -14.94 -24.26
C ILE A 43 6.90 -13.64 -24.18
N LYS A 44 6.31 -13.33 -23.02
CA LYS A 44 5.50 -12.11 -22.85
C LYS A 44 6.30 -10.82 -22.91
N LYS A 45 7.58 -10.86 -22.55
CA LYS A 45 8.53 -9.74 -22.68
C LYS A 45 9.06 -9.58 -24.11
N GLY A 46 8.76 -10.52 -25.01
CA GLY A 46 9.25 -10.53 -26.38
C GLY A 46 10.64 -11.13 -26.56
N GLU A 47 11.16 -11.83 -25.56
CA GLU A 47 12.45 -12.51 -25.65
C GLU A 47 12.32 -13.80 -26.47
N ALA A 48 13.20 -13.99 -27.45
CA ALA A 48 13.23 -15.19 -28.28
C ALA A 48 13.76 -16.40 -27.49
N ILE A 49 12.84 -17.21 -26.95
CA ILE A 49 13.16 -18.47 -26.28
C ILE A 49 13.65 -19.53 -27.26
N HIS A 50 14.37 -20.55 -26.75
CA HIS A 50 14.93 -21.63 -27.56
C HIS A 50 13.86 -22.35 -28.40
N GLU A 51 12.73 -22.69 -27.80
CA GLU A 51 11.62 -23.40 -28.43
C GLU A 51 11.01 -22.62 -29.61
N LEU A 52 10.94 -21.29 -29.48
CA LEU A 52 10.48 -20.43 -30.57
C LEU A 52 11.49 -20.42 -31.73
N LYS A 53 12.80 -20.34 -31.42
CA LYS A 53 13.86 -20.41 -32.44
C LYS A 53 13.88 -21.75 -33.16
N GLU A 54 13.63 -22.85 -32.45
CA GLU A 54 13.55 -24.18 -33.06
C GLU A 54 12.36 -24.31 -34.03
N ILE A 55 11.20 -23.79 -33.64
CA ILE A 55 10.03 -23.76 -34.52
C ILE A 55 10.32 -22.93 -35.77
N LEU A 56 10.89 -21.72 -35.61
CA LEU A 56 11.24 -20.86 -36.74
C LEU A 56 12.22 -21.52 -37.72
N LYS A 57 13.15 -22.38 -37.26
CA LYS A 57 14.07 -23.13 -38.13
C LYS A 57 13.39 -24.23 -38.95
N LYS A 58 12.33 -24.83 -38.43
CA LYS A 58 11.61 -25.95 -39.08
C LYS A 58 10.56 -25.49 -40.08
N ILE A 59 10.17 -24.23 -39.99
CA ILE A 59 9.14 -23.60 -40.82
C ILE A 59 9.73 -23.16 -42.16
N LYS A 60 8.97 -23.39 -43.23
CA LYS A 60 9.31 -22.92 -44.59
C LYS A 60 8.60 -21.63 -44.98
N ASP A 61 7.44 -21.34 -44.38
CA ASP A 61 6.62 -20.17 -44.70
C ASP A 61 7.18 -18.90 -44.06
N LYS A 62 7.23 -17.82 -44.85
CA LYS A 62 7.80 -16.55 -44.41
C LYS A 62 6.78 -15.62 -43.75
N ASP A 63 5.48 -15.85 -43.93
CA ASP A 63 4.40 -15.03 -43.37
C ASP A 63 3.80 -15.67 -42.11
N ILE A 64 4.06 -15.05 -40.95
CA ILE A 64 3.67 -15.54 -39.62
C ILE A 64 2.72 -14.56 -38.94
N VAL A 65 1.62 -15.07 -38.39
CA VAL A 65 0.75 -14.32 -37.48
C VAL A 65 0.89 -14.91 -36.08
N THR A 66 1.16 -14.08 -35.07
CA THR A 66 1.48 -14.57 -33.73
C THR A 66 0.92 -13.69 -32.61
N ASP A 67 0.65 -14.30 -31.46
CA ASP A 67 0.35 -13.62 -30.20
C ASP A 67 1.58 -13.40 -29.31
N ILE A 68 2.77 -13.74 -29.83
CA ILE A 68 4.07 -13.55 -29.17
C ILE A 68 4.72 -12.27 -29.72
N PRO A 69 5.07 -11.29 -28.88
CA PRO A 69 5.67 -10.04 -29.35
C PRO A 69 7.16 -10.22 -29.68
N PHE A 70 7.50 -10.92 -30.78
CA PHE A 70 8.87 -11.07 -31.26
C PHE A 70 9.03 -10.53 -32.68
N ASN A 71 10.25 -10.10 -33.02
CA ASN A 71 10.62 -9.69 -34.37
C ASN A 71 11.80 -10.56 -34.85
N ASP A 72 11.79 -10.95 -36.11
CA ASP A 72 12.87 -11.67 -36.79
C ASP A 72 13.00 -11.12 -38.22
N ASN A 73 14.21 -10.77 -38.64
CA ASN A 73 14.45 -10.14 -39.95
C ASN A 73 14.19 -11.09 -41.13
N ASN A 74 14.10 -12.40 -40.89
CA ASN A 74 13.91 -13.40 -41.95
C ASN A 74 12.43 -13.71 -42.23
N PHE A 75 11.51 -13.24 -41.37
CA PHE A 75 10.08 -13.53 -41.43
C PHE A 75 9.25 -12.25 -41.41
N ASN A 76 8.13 -12.25 -42.14
CA ASN A 76 7.13 -11.21 -42.08
C ASN A 76 6.14 -11.54 -40.95
N ILE A 77 6.25 -10.85 -39.82
CA ILE A 77 5.54 -11.19 -38.58
C ILE A 77 4.44 -10.16 -38.31
N GLU A 78 3.19 -10.63 -38.27
CA GLU A 78 2.03 -9.85 -37.84
C GLU A 78 1.66 -10.20 -36.39
N TYR A 79 1.85 -9.26 -35.47
CA TYR A 79 1.47 -9.44 -34.07
C TYR A 79 -0.04 -9.17 -33.84
N LYS A 80 -0.76 -10.17 -33.32
CA LYS A 80 -2.16 -10.05 -32.90
C LYS A 80 -2.33 -10.51 -31.46
N LYS A 81 -2.76 -9.58 -30.61
CA LYS A 81 -3.00 -9.84 -29.17
C LYS A 81 -4.08 -10.90 -28.90
N LYS A 82 -5.01 -11.10 -29.83
CA LYS A 82 -6.01 -12.17 -29.79
C LYS A 82 -5.92 -12.98 -31.08
N LEU A 83 -5.71 -14.27 -30.93
CA LEU A 83 -5.53 -15.20 -32.04
C LEU A 83 -6.45 -16.40 -31.86
N SER A 84 -7.22 -16.73 -32.89
CA SER A 84 -8.13 -17.90 -32.87
C SER A 84 -7.37 -19.22 -32.67
N ALA A 85 -6.12 -19.28 -33.12
CA ALA A 85 -5.20 -20.41 -32.87
C ALA A 85 -4.79 -20.52 -31.40
N HIS A 86 -4.60 -19.41 -30.68
CA HIS A 86 -4.32 -19.42 -29.25
C HIS A 86 -5.50 -19.97 -28.45
N GLU A 87 -6.72 -19.54 -28.77
CA GLU A 87 -7.95 -20.03 -28.12
C GLU A 87 -8.14 -21.53 -28.37
N TYR A 88 -7.93 -22.00 -29.60
CA TYR A 88 -8.00 -23.41 -29.94
C TYR A 88 -7.00 -24.27 -29.16
N ILE A 89 -5.73 -23.86 -29.10
CA ILE A 89 -4.74 -24.57 -28.28
C ILE A 89 -5.15 -24.54 -26.82
N LYS A 90 -5.72 -23.42 -26.33
CA LYS A 90 -6.14 -23.25 -24.94
C LYS A 90 -7.32 -24.13 -24.52
N GLU A 91 -8.26 -24.36 -25.42
CA GLU A 91 -9.39 -25.26 -25.16
C GLU A 91 -8.96 -26.73 -25.15
N ASN A 92 -8.01 -27.09 -26.02
CA ASN A 92 -7.58 -28.48 -26.22
C ASN A 92 -6.30 -28.86 -25.46
N GLN A 93 -5.77 -28.00 -24.57
CA GLN A 93 -4.46 -28.18 -23.92
C GLN A 93 -4.28 -29.55 -23.28
N ARG A 94 -5.33 -30.08 -22.66
CA ARG A 94 -5.28 -31.36 -21.94
C ARG A 94 -5.11 -32.53 -22.90
N ASP A 95 -5.86 -32.52 -23.99
CA ASP A 95 -5.80 -33.58 -24.99
C ASP A 95 -4.52 -33.47 -25.83
N LEU A 96 -4.05 -32.25 -26.09
CA LEU A 96 -2.76 -31.99 -26.72
C LEU A 96 -1.59 -32.45 -25.83
N ALA A 97 -1.68 -32.26 -24.51
CA ALA A 97 -0.66 -32.73 -23.57
C ALA A 97 -0.49 -34.26 -23.62
N LEU A 98 -1.60 -35.00 -23.81
CA LEU A 98 -1.55 -36.44 -24.04
C LEU A 98 -1.04 -36.79 -25.43
N LYS A 99 -1.60 -36.14 -26.46
CA LYS A 99 -1.27 -36.40 -27.87
C LYS A 99 0.23 -36.27 -28.16
N PHE A 100 0.89 -35.31 -27.52
CA PHE A 100 2.32 -35.07 -27.68
C PHE A 100 3.18 -35.71 -26.58
N ASN A 101 2.63 -36.64 -25.78
CA ASN A 101 3.35 -37.35 -24.70
C ASN A 101 3.98 -36.41 -23.64
N PHE A 102 3.44 -35.19 -23.49
CA PHE A 102 3.85 -34.26 -22.44
C PHE A 102 3.45 -34.80 -21.05
N THR A 103 2.30 -35.47 -20.94
CA THR A 103 1.86 -36.16 -19.72
C THR A 103 1.22 -37.50 -20.05
N LYS A 104 1.18 -38.42 -19.08
CA LYS A 104 0.57 -39.75 -19.24
C LYS A 104 -0.94 -39.76 -18.97
N SER A 105 -1.46 -38.76 -18.25
CA SER A 105 -2.89 -38.63 -17.93
C SER A 105 -3.31 -37.16 -17.82
N HIS A 106 -4.61 -36.88 -17.97
CA HIS A 106 -5.17 -35.56 -17.65
C HIS A 106 -4.90 -35.17 -16.19
N GLY A 107 -4.84 -36.13 -15.27
CA GLY A 107 -4.55 -35.89 -13.85
C GLY A 107 -3.14 -35.33 -13.60
N GLU A 108 -2.13 -35.91 -14.25
CA GLU A 108 -0.74 -35.43 -14.18
C GLU A 108 -0.62 -34.00 -14.73
N PHE A 109 -1.29 -33.71 -15.86
CA PHE A 109 -1.32 -32.36 -16.42
C PHE A 109 -2.00 -31.34 -15.51
N ASN A 110 -3.14 -31.71 -14.92
CA ASN A 110 -3.85 -30.84 -13.98
C ASN A 110 -2.99 -30.54 -12.73
N LYS A 111 -2.17 -31.49 -12.27
CA LYS A 111 -1.23 -31.28 -11.16
C LYS A 111 -0.18 -30.23 -11.51
N ILE A 112 0.48 -30.38 -12.67
CA ILE A 112 1.46 -29.40 -13.18
C ILE A 112 0.81 -28.02 -13.34
N LEU A 113 -0.39 -27.96 -13.92
CA LEU A 113 -1.11 -26.71 -14.11
C LEU A 113 -1.44 -26.04 -12.76
N SER A 114 -1.90 -26.81 -11.77
CA SER A 114 -2.18 -26.30 -10.42
C SER A 114 -0.93 -25.75 -9.76
N GLU A 115 0.17 -26.51 -9.77
CA GLU A 115 1.46 -26.10 -9.21
C GLU A 115 1.95 -24.80 -9.87
N MET A 116 1.86 -24.70 -11.20
CA MET A 116 2.20 -23.48 -11.92
C MET A 116 1.36 -22.27 -11.48
N GLN A 117 0.05 -22.44 -11.32
CA GLN A 117 -0.83 -21.34 -10.88
C GLN A 117 -0.52 -20.91 -9.45
N ILE A 118 -0.22 -21.86 -8.55
CA ILE A 118 0.21 -21.57 -7.17
C ILE A 118 1.51 -20.76 -7.19
N ILE A 119 2.53 -21.20 -7.93
CA ILE A 119 3.82 -20.50 -8.01
C ILE A 119 3.64 -19.10 -8.58
N LYS A 120 2.90 -18.97 -9.69
CA LYS A 120 2.61 -17.68 -10.32
C LYS A 120 1.88 -16.72 -9.37
N THR A 121 0.93 -17.25 -8.60
CA THR A 121 0.19 -16.47 -7.59
C THR A 121 1.11 -16.06 -6.45
N LYS A 122 1.95 -16.95 -5.93
CA LYS A 122 2.98 -16.64 -4.92
C LYS A 122 3.96 -15.56 -5.39
N ARG A 123 4.45 -15.64 -6.64
CA ARG A 123 5.30 -14.61 -7.25
C ARG A 123 4.58 -13.26 -7.31
N LYS A 124 3.32 -13.25 -7.77
CA LYS A 124 2.50 -12.03 -7.81
C LYS A 124 2.28 -11.42 -6.42
N ILE A 125 2.00 -12.24 -5.40
CA ILE A 125 1.83 -11.77 -4.02
C ILE A 125 3.15 -11.22 -3.45
N LYS A 126 4.28 -11.86 -3.73
CA LYS A 126 5.61 -11.37 -3.31
C LYS A 126 5.97 -10.01 -3.95
N LEU A 127 5.47 -9.74 -5.16
CA LEU A 127 5.69 -8.50 -5.90
C LEU A 127 4.78 -7.34 -5.45
N VAL A 128 3.66 -7.62 -4.77
CA VAL A 128 2.83 -6.55 -4.17
C VAL A 128 3.69 -5.86 -3.11
N GLU A 129 3.87 -4.54 -3.27
CA GLU A 129 4.77 -3.73 -2.45
C GLU A 129 4.53 -4.03 -0.97
N LYS A 130 5.59 -4.45 -0.28
CA LYS A 130 5.53 -4.81 1.14
C LYS A 130 5.64 -3.58 2.03
N LYS A 131 6.35 -2.54 1.56
CA LYS A 131 6.72 -1.38 2.39
C LYS A 131 5.52 -0.49 2.71
N ASP A 132 4.62 -0.22 1.75
CA ASP A 132 3.40 0.57 2.01
C ASP A 132 2.44 -0.16 2.97
N LYS A 133 2.31 -1.49 2.85
CA LYS A 133 1.57 -2.30 3.82
C LYS A 133 2.15 -2.24 5.22
N ILE A 134 3.48 -2.28 5.36
CA ILE A 134 4.13 -2.13 6.67
C ILE A 134 3.84 -0.73 7.24
N ALA A 135 3.93 0.33 6.43
CA ALA A 135 3.57 1.69 6.86
C ALA A 135 2.11 1.78 7.34
N MET A 136 1.18 1.12 6.62
CA MET A 136 -0.24 1.05 7.01
C MET A 136 -0.46 0.34 8.34
N GLN A 137 0.28 -0.74 8.62
CA GLN A 137 0.19 -1.43 9.92
C GLN A 137 0.80 -0.57 11.04
N ALA A 138 1.96 0.04 10.79
CA ALA A 138 2.63 0.91 11.76
C ALA A 138 1.75 2.10 12.16
N VAL A 139 1.11 2.78 11.20
CA VAL A 139 0.24 3.93 11.51
C VAL A 139 -1.04 3.52 12.25
N SER A 140 -1.55 2.33 11.97
CA SER A 140 -2.72 1.79 12.70
C SER A 140 -2.34 1.49 14.15
N ALA A 141 -1.18 0.86 14.36
CA ALA A 141 -0.65 0.61 15.71
C ALA A 141 -0.40 1.91 16.48
N ILE A 142 0.16 2.96 15.84
CA ILE A 142 0.31 4.28 16.45
C ILE A 142 -1.04 4.83 16.93
N ASP A 143 -2.08 4.75 16.08
CA ASP A 143 -3.41 5.24 16.44
C ASP A 143 -4.02 4.44 17.62
N GLU A 144 -3.85 3.12 17.63
CA GLU A 144 -4.28 2.27 18.74
C GLU A 144 -3.52 2.56 20.04
N LEU A 145 -2.19 2.74 19.97
CA LEU A 145 -1.36 3.05 21.14
C LEU A 145 -1.69 4.43 21.72
N ILE A 146 -2.06 5.41 20.90
CA ILE A 146 -2.51 6.73 21.39
C ILE A 146 -3.82 6.58 22.18
N ASP A 147 -4.76 5.80 21.67
CA ASP A 147 -6.02 5.57 22.38
C ASP A 147 -5.79 4.79 23.69
N ILE A 148 -4.89 3.80 23.67
CA ILE A 148 -4.50 3.04 24.87
C ILE A 148 -3.80 3.95 25.88
N SER A 149 -2.82 4.74 25.46
CA SER A 149 -2.04 5.60 26.35
C SER A 149 -2.93 6.62 27.05
N ASN A 150 -3.91 7.20 26.34
CA ASN A 150 -4.90 8.10 26.93
C ASN A 150 -5.74 7.39 28.01
N ARG A 151 -6.27 6.19 27.73
CA ARG A 151 -7.06 5.42 28.71
C ARG A 151 -6.25 5.00 29.93
N LEU A 152 -5.00 4.59 29.73
CA LEU A 152 -4.09 4.25 30.83
C LEU A 152 -3.78 5.49 31.67
N SER A 153 -3.58 6.64 31.03
CA SER A 153 -3.34 7.91 31.72
C SER A 153 -4.55 8.33 32.55
N GLU A 154 -5.75 8.29 31.98
CA GLU A 154 -7.00 8.56 32.72
C GLU A 154 -7.11 7.65 33.96
N ARG A 155 -6.86 6.34 33.79
CA ARG A 155 -6.87 5.38 34.90
C ARG A 155 -5.78 5.68 35.94
N LEU A 156 -4.59 6.07 35.51
CA LEU A 156 -3.47 6.40 36.40
C LEU A 156 -3.78 7.66 37.22
N HIS A 157 -4.35 8.70 36.60
CA HIS A 157 -4.79 9.91 37.29
C HIS A 157 -5.87 9.60 38.33
N GLU A 158 -6.88 8.79 37.98
CA GLU A 158 -7.92 8.38 38.92
C GLU A 158 -7.35 7.57 40.11
N TRP A 159 -6.45 6.63 39.84
CA TRP A 159 -5.91 5.74 40.87
C TRP A 159 -4.90 6.44 41.77
N TYR A 160 -3.90 7.11 41.19
CA TYR A 160 -2.90 7.84 41.96
C TYR A 160 -3.48 9.10 42.61
N GLY A 161 -4.55 9.66 42.05
CA GLY A 161 -5.30 10.76 42.65
C GLY A 161 -5.93 10.40 44.01
N LEU A 162 -6.13 9.12 44.33
CA LEU A 162 -6.50 8.69 45.68
C LEU A 162 -5.38 8.95 46.69
N TYR A 163 -4.12 8.79 46.26
CA TYR A 163 -2.91 8.90 47.08
C TYR A 163 -2.34 10.32 47.13
N TYR A 164 -2.32 11.01 45.99
CA TYR A 164 -1.79 12.37 45.86
C TYR A 164 -2.55 13.19 44.79
N PRO A 165 -3.76 13.68 45.10
CA PRO A 165 -4.62 14.38 44.15
C PRO A 165 -4.03 15.69 43.62
N GLU A 166 -3.15 16.35 44.38
CA GLU A 166 -2.56 17.63 43.99
C GLU A 166 -1.54 17.49 42.84
N LEU A 167 -1.03 16.28 42.57
CA LEU A 167 -0.05 16.06 41.50
C LEU A 167 -0.61 16.39 40.11
N GLU A 168 -1.90 16.09 39.86
CA GLU A 168 -2.56 16.34 38.57
C GLU A 168 -2.52 17.84 38.20
N ARG A 169 -2.66 18.71 39.21
CA ARG A 169 -2.58 20.17 38.99
C ARG A 169 -1.18 20.64 38.65
N LYS A 170 -0.15 19.93 39.13
CA LYS A 170 1.26 20.25 38.93
C LYS A 170 1.76 19.77 37.57
N ILE A 171 1.32 18.60 37.12
CA ILE A 171 1.81 17.96 35.90
C ILE A 171 0.64 17.69 34.94
N LYS A 172 0.56 18.51 33.88
CA LYS A 172 -0.47 18.36 32.83
C LYS A 172 -0.11 17.35 31.73
N ASP A 173 1.18 17.05 31.57
CA ASP A 173 1.65 16.11 30.56
C ASP A 173 1.53 14.67 31.07
N ASN A 174 0.75 13.85 30.38
CA ASN A 174 0.44 12.48 30.81
C ASN A 174 1.67 11.57 30.86
N LYS A 175 2.58 11.69 29.90
CA LYS A 175 3.82 10.90 29.88
C LYS A 175 4.67 11.26 31.09
N LYS A 176 4.84 12.55 31.35
CA LYS A 176 5.60 13.04 32.51
C LYS A 176 4.93 12.69 33.84
N TYR A 177 3.60 12.68 33.90
CA TYR A 177 2.86 12.25 35.09
C TYR A 177 3.16 10.77 35.40
N ALA A 178 3.08 9.90 34.39
CA ALA A 178 3.45 8.49 34.53
C ALA A 178 4.92 8.30 34.91
N GLU A 179 5.82 9.07 34.30
CA GLU A 179 7.25 9.05 34.60
C GLU A 179 7.54 9.39 36.06
N VAL A 180 7.02 10.51 36.55
CA VAL A 180 7.25 10.97 37.94
C VAL A 180 6.76 9.92 38.95
N ILE A 181 5.59 9.32 38.73
CA ILE A 181 5.06 8.27 39.62
C ILE A 181 5.93 7.01 39.55
N SER A 182 6.37 6.63 38.34
CA SER A 182 7.21 5.43 38.15
C SER A 182 8.58 5.56 38.80
N GLU A 183 9.12 6.78 38.90
CA GLU A 183 10.44 7.06 39.48
C GLU A 183 10.38 7.31 40.99
N ASN A 184 9.26 7.83 41.50
CA ASN A 184 9.10 8.23 42.89
C ASN A 184 8.02 7.37 43.57
N MET A 185 8.43 6.15 43.97
CA MET A 185 7.58 5.11 44.56
C MET A 185 6.62 5.62 45.64
N THR A 186 7.03 6.63 46.42
CA THR A 186 6.19 7.33 47.40
C THR A 186 6.10 8.83 47.06
N ARG A 187 4.99 9.47 47.44
CA ARG A 187 4.71 10.89 47.14
C ARG A 187 5.70 11.85 47.79
N GLU A 188 6.28 11.46 48.92
CA GLU A 188 7.29 12.22 49.66
C GLU A 188 8.60 12.34 48.88
N ASN A 189 8.89 11.39 47.98
CA ASN A 189 10.07 11.43 47.13
C ASN A 189 9.90 12.37 45.93
N ILE A 190 8.66 12.80 45.64
CA ILE A 190 8.38 13.71 44.51
C ILE A 190 8.90 15.11 44.85
N GLU A 191 9.69 15.69 43.94
CA GLU A 191 10.15 17.07 44.07
C GLU A 191 8.98 18.05 44.23
N ASN A 192 9.11 18.99 45.17
CA ASN A 192 8.06 19.93 45.56
C ASN A 192 6.79 19.24 46.09
N PHE A 193 6.97 18.13 46.83
CA PHE A 193 5.92 17.57 47.67
C PHE A 193 5.33 18.65 48.59
N SER A 194 4.00 18.68 48.65
CA SER A 194 3.24 19.57 49.51
C SER A 194 2.30 18.72 50.35
N GLU A 195 1.82 19.27 51.48
CA GLU A 195 0.74 18.65 52.23
C GLU A 195 -0.40 18.24 51.28
N THR A 196 -0.92 17.03 51.51
CA THR A 196 -1.89 16.39 50.64
C THR A 196 -3.08 15.93 51.45
N MET A 197 -4.27 15.99 50.83
CA MET A 197 -5.49 15.41 51.37
C MET A 197 -5.70 13.95 50.93
N GLY A 198 -4.76 13.38 50.18
CA GLY A 198 -4.82 12.01 49.70
C GLY A 198 -4.74 10.98 50.84
N THR A 199 -5.31 9.80 50.59
CA THR A 199 -5.27 8.69 51.54
C THR A 199 -3.88 8.06 51.52
N ASP A 200 -3.47 7.46 52.62
CA ASP A 200 -2.31 6.57 52.59
C ASP A 200 -2.68 5.28 51.85
N LEU A 201 -1.72 4.72 51.12
CA LEU A 201 -1.79 3.40 50.48
C LEU A 201 -0.74 2.50 51.13
N ASP A 202 -0.99 1.19 51.15
CA ASP A 202 0.01 0.25 51.64
C ASP A 202 1.15 0.04 50.62
N GLU A 203 2.24 -0.59 51.07
CA GLU A 203 3.41 -0.79 50.20
C GLU A 203 3.10 -1.67 48.98
N ASP A 204 2.16 -2.60 49.09
CA ASP A 204 1.84 -3.52 48.01
C ASP A 204 0.98 -2.85 46.95
N ASP A 205 0.02 -2.01 47.35
CA ASP A 205 -0.73 -1.12 46.48
C ASP A 205 0.19 -0.13 45.74
N LEU A 206 1.15 0.48 46.46
CA LEU A 206 2.12 1.39 45.86
C LEU A 206 3.02 0.70 44.84
N LYS A 207 3.43 -0.56 45.07
CA LYS A 207 4.20 -1.35 44.09
C LYS A 207 3.40 -1.62 42.82
N ILE A 208 2.13 -2.02 42.95
CA ILE A 208 1.28 -2.27 41.78
C ILE A 208 1.03 -0.99 41.00
N LEU A 209 0.78 0.13 41.70
CA LEU A 209 0.57 1.42 41.07
C LEU A 209 1.83 1.91 40.33
N ASN A 210 3.00 1.78 40.96
CA ASN A 210 4.28 2.12 40.32
C ASN A 210 4.57 1.24 39.10
N HIS A 211 4.23 -0.06 39.15
CA HIS A 211 4.31 -0.92 37.98
C HIS A 211 3.35 -0.47 36.87
N PHE A 212 2.12 -0.10 37.21
CA PHE A 212 1.14 0.41 36.24
C PHE A 212 1.59 1.73 35.59
N SER A 213 2.18 2.65 36.37
CA SER A 213 2.73 3.90 35.82
C SER A 213 3.94 3.65 34.92
N LYS A 214 4.81 2.69 35.27
CA LYS A 214 5.93 2.26 34.43
C LYS A 214 5.45 1.69 33.09
N GLU A 215 4.46 0.79 33.10
CA GLU A 215 3.90 0.25 31.86
C GLU A 215 3.22 1.35 31.02
N THR A 216 2.55 2.30 31.68
CA THR A 216 1.98 3.47 31.00
C THR A 216 3.06 4.32 30.32
N LYS A 217 4.19 4.58 31.00
CA LYS A 217 5.38 5.25 30.43
C LYS A 217 5.93 4.48 29.22
N ASN A 218 6.12 3.17 29.35
CA ASN A 218 6.65 2.32 28.28
C ASN A 218 5.78 2.38 27.02
N ILE A 219 4.45 2.45 27.16
CA ILE A 219 3.52 2.60 26.03
C ILE A 219 3.70 3.95 25.32
N PHE A 220 3.93 5.05 26.05
CA PHE A 220 4.26 6.34 25.44
C PHE A 220 5.59 6.29 24.68
N GLU A 221 6.61 5.67 25.24
CA GLU A 221 7.92 5.52 24.60
C GLU A 221 7.85 4.66 23.34
N LEU A 222 7.13 3.53 23.39
CA LEU A 222 6.87 2.68 22.23
C LEU A 222 6.17 3.46 21.10
N ASN A 223 5.21 4.33 21.44
CA ASN A 223 4.56 5.17 20.45
C ASN A 223 5.54 6.13 19.76
N GLU A 224 6.45 6.76 20.51
CA GLU A 224 7.52 7.61 19.96
C GLU A 224 8.50 6.83 19.08
N GLU A 225 8.83 5.59 19.45
CA GLU A 225 9.65 4.70 18.63
C GLU A 225 8.98 4.37 17.29
N LEU A 226 7.68 4.06 17.32
CA LEU A 226 6.91 3.82 16.10
C LEU A 226 6.78 5.07 15.23
N GLU A 227 6.66 6.26 15.82
CA GLU A 227 6.66 7.52 15.07
C GLU A 227 7.99 7.76 14.33
N LYS A 228 9.13 7.45 14.95
CA LYS A 228 10.44 7.50 14.27
C LYS A 228 10.56 6.45 13.17
N TYR A 229 10.06 5.24 13.43
CA TYR A 229 10.05 4.15 12.47
C TYR A 229 9.24 4.49 11.22
N ILE A 230 8.04 5.09 11.39
CA ILE A 230 7.20 5.44 10.26
C ILE A 230 7.78 6.59 9.43
N GLU A 231 8.50 7.54 10.04
CA GLU A 231 9.25 8.55 9.31
C GLU A 231 10.27 7.92 8.35
N GLY A 232 11.04 6.94 8.82
CA GLY A 232 12.00 6.21 7.97
C GLY A 232 11.31 5.52 6.78
N ILE A 233 10.23 4.78 7.03
CA ILE A 233 9.53 4.07 5.96
C ILE A 233 8.86 5.03 4.98
N MET A 234 8.23 6.09 5.48
CA MET A 234 7.51 7.05 4.65
C MET A 234 8.44 7.86 3.75
N ASN A 235 9.63 8.21 4.23
CA ASN A 235 10.68 8.81 3.40
C ASN A 235 11.18 7.86 2.30
N ASP A 236 11.21 6.56 2.57
CA ASP A 236 11.57 5.53 1.59
C ASP A 236 10.49 5.32 0.51
N ILE A 237 9.21 5.27 0.90
CA ILE A 237 8.12 4.89 -0.03
C ILE A 237 7.46 6.08 -0.72
N ALA A 238 7.34 7.20 -0.03
CA ALA A 238 6.58 8.36 -0.48
C ALA A 238 7.22 9.68 0.05
N PRO A 239 8.47 9.99 -0.36
CA PRO A 239 9.18 11.18 0.09
C PRO A 239 8.44 12.48 -0.28
N ASN A 240 7.77 12.53 -1.45
CA ASN A 240 7.05 13.73 -1.87
C ASN A 240 5.81 13.97 -0.99
N VAL A 241 5.03 12.93 -0.71
CA VAL A 241 3.88 13.04 0.20
C VAL A 241 4.36 13.42 1.61
N THR A 242 5.43 12.77 2.09
CA THR A 242 6.00 13.02 3.42
C THR A 242 6.46 14.47 3.57
N GLY A 243 7.16 15.03 2.58
CA GLY A 243 7.60 16.42 2.62
C GLY A 243 6.48 17.45 2.61
N LEU A 244 5.30 17.09 2.08
CA LEU A 244 4.12 17.95 2.04
C LEU A 244 3.29 17.90 3.32
N VAL A 245 2.94 16.71 3.80
CA VAL A 245 1.95 16.54 4.87
C VAL A 245 2.50 15.86 6.13
N GLY A 246 3.77 15.43 6.12
CA GLY A 246 4.39 14.65 7.18
C GLY A 246 4.12 13.15 7.07
N ALA A 247 4.98 12.34 7.70
CA ALA A 247 4.95 10.87 7.61
C ALA A 247 3.64 10.29 8.16
N LYS A 248 3.20 10.73 9.33
CA LYS A 248 1.99 10.23 10.01
C LYS A 248 0.74 10.46 9.16
N LEU A 249 0.48 11.69 8.72
CA LEU A 249 -0.69 12.00 7.88
C LEU A 249 -0.60 11.33 6.50
N GLY A 250 0.60 11.29 5.90
CA GLY A 250 0.83 10.58 4.65
C GLY A 250 0.50 9.09 4.75
N ALA A 251 0.98 8.42 5.79
CA ALA A 251 0.68 7.01 6.04
C ALA A 251 -0.81 6.77 6.29
N LYS A 252 -1.50 7.66 7.02
CA LYS A 252 -2.96 7.56 7.21
C LYS A 252 -3.74 7.72 5.89
N LEU A 253 -3.29 8.59 4.99
CA LEU A 253 -3.90 8.72 3.66
C LEU A 253 -3.72 7.44 2.82
N ILE A 254 -2.53 6.82 2.87
CA ILE A 254 -2.25 5.54 2.23
C ILE A 254 -3.15 4.43 2.82
N LEU A 255 -3.29 4.41 4.16
CA LEU A 255 -4.15 3.47 4.88
C LEU A 255 -5.61 3.58 4.40
N LEU A 256 -6.18 4.78 4.40
CA LEU A 256 -7.57 5.02 4.01
C LEU A 256 -7.83 4.70 2.52
N ALA A 257 -6.84 4.93 1.66
CA ALA A 257 -6.93 4.53 0.25
C ALA A 257 -6.75 3.01 0.04
N GLY A 258 -6.14 2.31 1.02
CA GLY A 258 -5.86 0.88 0.97
C GLY A 258 -4.63 0.51 0.14
N GLY A 259 -3.61 1.37 0.12
CA GLY A 259 -2.32 1.18 -0.55
C GLY A 259 -1.87 2.39 -1.38
N LEU A 260 -0.56 2.50 -1.62
CA LEU A 260 0.04 3.65 -2.32
C LEU A 260 -0.45 3.75 -3.77
N GLU A 261 -0.53 2.61 -4.48
CA GLU A 261 -1.05 2.53 -5.84
C GLU A 261 -2.49 3.06 -5.93
N LYS A 262 -3.35 2.69 -4.96
CA LYS A 262 -4.74 3.12 -4.95
C LYS A 262 -4.84 4.61 -4.70
N LEU A 263 -4.05 5.14 -3.76
CA LEU A 263 -3.99 6.58 -3.48
C LEU A 263 -3.56 7.36 -4.74
N ALA A 264 -2.57 6.86 -5.49
CA ALA A 264 -2.10 7.47 -6.74
C ALA A 264 -3.18 7.57 -7.83
N LYS A 265 -4.15 6.64 -7.82
CA LYS A 265 -5.28 6.61 -8.76
C LYS A 265 -6.43 7.53 -8.34
N LEU A 266 -6.47 8.00 -7.09
CA LEU A 266 -7.56 8.85 -6.61
C LEU A 266 -7.45 10.28 -7.18
N PRO A 267 -8.58 10.93 -7.51
CA PRO A 267 -8.60 12.35 -7.81
C PRO A 267 -8.42 13.18 -6.53
N SER A 268 -7.94 14.42 -6.69
CA SER A 268 -7.77 15.39 -5.59
C SER A 268 -9.04 15.56 -4.75
N SER A 269 -10.21 15.58 -5.37
CA SER A 269 -11.50 15.70 -4.67
C SER A 269 -11.80 14.53 -3.73
N THR A 270 -11.37 13.30 -4.07
CA THR A 270 -11.51 12.15 -3.19
C THR A 270 -10.48 12.21 -2.06
N ILE A 271 -9.22 12.55 -2.38
CA ILE A 271 -8.15 12.71 -1.38
C ILE A 271 -8.54 13.76 -0.32
N GLN A 272 -9.16 14.86 -0.74
CA GLN A 272 -9.68 15.90 0.15
C GLN A 272 -10.66 15.36 1.21
N LEU A 273 -11.43 14.33 0.87
CA LEU A 273 -12.55 13.82 1.66
C LEU A 273 -12.29 12.45 2.32
N LEU A 274 -11.10 11.86 2.14
CA LEU A 274 -10.71 10.62 2.81
C LEU A 274 -10.88 10.76 4.34
N GLY A 275 -11.56 9.82 4.98
CA GLY A 275 -11.91 9.87 6.41
C GLY A 275 -13.22 10.60 6.74
N ALA A 276 -13.85 11.29 5.78
CA ALA A 276 -15.17 11.93 5.94
C ALA A 276 -16.30 11.15 5.27
N GLU A 277 -16.10 9.87 4.98
CA GLU A 277 -17.02 9.03 4.21
C GLU A 277 -18.41 8.99 4.86
N LYS A 278 -18.49 8.82 6.19
CA LYS A 278 -19.77 8.80 6.91
C LYS A 278 -20.58 10.09 6.68
N ALA A 279 -19.92 11.25 6.74
CA ALA A 279 -20.57 12.55 6.51
C ALA A 279 -20.95 12.74 5.03
N LEU A 280 -20.06 12.32 4.12
CA LEU A 280 -20.30 12.39 2.68
C LEU A 280 -21.48 11.49 2.27
N PHE A 281 -21.53 10.25 2.76
CA PHE A 281 -22.63 9.32 2.49
C PHE A 281 -23.94 9.82 3.08
N ARG A 282 -23.93 10.43 4.27
CA ARG A 282 -25.13 11.07 4.86
C ARG A 282 -25.64 12.19 3.95
N PHE A 283 -24.75 13.03 3.42
CA PHE A 283 -25.09 14.09 2.46
C PHE A 283 -25.68 13.55 1.15
N MET A 284 -25.10 12.49 0.60
CA MET A 284 -25.62 11.87 -0.63
C MET A 284 -26.99 11.23 -0.42
N LYS A 285 -27.18 10.52 0.71
CA LYS A 285 -28.46 9.90 1.07
C LYS A 285 -29.56 10.92 1.37
N SER A 286 -29.20 12.09 1.92
CA SER A 286 -30.16 13.16 2.22
C SER A 286 -30.64 13.95 0.98
N LYS A 287 -30.39 13.45 -0.24
CA LYS A 287 -30.66 14.15 -1.51
C LYS A 287 -30.05 15.56 -1.54
N LYS A 288 -28.84 15.73 -0.99
CA LYS A 288 -28.11 17.00 -0.92
C LYS A 288 -28.79 18.11 -0.09
N LYS A 289 -29.68 17.76 0.84
CA LYS A 289 -30.30 18.74 1.75
C LYS A 289 -29.35 19.24 2.85
N SER A 290 -28.35 18.43 3.23
CA SER A 290 -27.30 18.85 4.17
C SER A 290 -26.11 19.47 3.44
N ARG A 291 -25.18 20.11 4.15
CA ARG A 291 -23.93 20.60 3.53
C ARG A 291 -22.95 19.43 3.35
N PRO A 292 -22.20 19.35 2.24
CA PRO A 292 -21.15 18.36 2.08
C PRO A 292 -19.98 18.62 3.05
N PRO A 293 -19.24 17.59 3.47
CA PRO A 293 -18.00 17.78 4.22
C PRO A 293 -16.98 18.57 3.37
N LYS A 294 -16.24 19.48 4.01
CA LYS A 294 -15.23 20.30 3.33
C LYS A 294 -13.86 19.64 3.26
N TYR A 295 -13.60 18.69 4.15
CA TYR A 295 -12.33 18.00 4.32
C TYR A 295 -12.59 16.71 5.12
N GLY A 296 -11.71 15.72 4.96
CA GLY A 296 -11.61 14.57 5.86
C GLY A 296 -10.37 14.68 6.72
N ILE A 297 -9.58 13.60 6.79
CA ILE A 297 -8.38 13.50 7.61
C ILE A 297 -7.32 14.56 7.32
N ILE A 298 -7.30 15.09 6.08
CA ILE A 298 -6.37 16.14 5.69
C ILE A 298 -6.50 17.38 6.58
N PHE A 299 -7.63 17.56 7.27
CA PHE A 299 -7.83 18.57 8.30
C PHE A 299 -6.70 18.62 9.35
N LEU A 300 -6.07 17.49 9.68
CA LEU A 300 -4.98 17.42 10.65
C LEU A 300 -3.72 18.18 10.22
N HIS A 301 -3.63 18.59 8.95
CA HIS A 301 -2.52 19.42 8.48
C HIS A 301 -2.48 20.77 9.23
N PRO A 302 -1.32 21.21 9.76
CA PRO A 302 -1.23 22.43 10.57
C PRO A 302 -1.84 23.68 9.90
N ASP A 303 -1.58 23.88 8.61
CA ASP A 303 -2.12 25.02 7.85
C ASP A 303 -3.66 25.01 7.73
N ILE A 304 -4.32 23.86 7.83
CA ILE A 304 -5.78 23.79 7.82
C ILE A 304 -6.32 23.99 9.22
N THR A 305 -5.76 23.30 10.22
CA THR A 305 -6.20 23.41 11.61
C THR A 305 -6.14 24.85 12.11
N ASN A 306 -5.04 25.55 11.82
CA ASN A 306 -4.76 26.90 12.29
C ASN A 306 -5.42 28.01 11.45
N ALA A 307 -6.00 27.67 10.29
CA ALA A 307 -6.63 28.66 9.43
C ALA A 307 -8.05 29.04 9.91
N PRO A 308 -8.54 30.25 9.57
CA PRO A 308 -9.93 30.64 9.81
C PRO A 308 -10.95 29.71 9.13
N ASP A 309 -12.12 29.49 9.74
CA ASP A 309 -13.12 28.50 9.28
C ASP A 309 -13.67 28.72 7.86
N ASN A 310 -13.67 29.97 7.39
CA ASN A 310 -14.03 30.33 6.03
C ASN A 310 -12.94 29.92 5.00
N MET A 311 -11.69 29.76 5.44
CA MET A 311 -10.54 29.43 4.59
C MET A 311 -10.20 27.94 4.60
N LYS A 312 -10.50 27.20 5.68
CA LYS A 312 -10.15 25.77 5.83
C LYS A 312 -10.49 24.92 4.61
N GLY A 313 -11.66 25.12 4.01
CA GLY A 313 -12.08 24.37 2.82
C GLY A 313 -11.30 24.71 1.53
N LYS A 314 -10.84 25.97 1.39
CA LYS A 314 -10.00 26.39 0.26
C LYS A 314 -8.59 25.80 0.39
N ILE A 315 -8.02 25.87 1.59
CA ILE A 315 -6.70 25.33 1.91
C ILE A 315 -6.70 23.80 1.73
N ALA A 316 -7.70 23.11 2.26
CA ALA A 316 -7.85 21.66 2.11
C ALA A 316 -7.85 21.21 0.64
N ARG A 317 -8.54 21.94 -0.25
CA ARG A 317 -8.56 21.64 -1.69
C ARG A 317 -7.18 21.77 -2.34
N ILE A 318 -6.39 22.74 -1.89
CA ILE A 318 -5.05 22.99 -2.44
C ILE A 318 -4.10 21.91 -1.97
N ILE A 319 -4.07 21.63 -0.67
CA ILE A 319 -3.22 20.58 -0.12
C ILE A 319 -3.59 19.24 -0.76
N ALA A 320 -4.87 18.90 -0.89
CA ALA A 320 -5.29 17.67 -1.58
C ALA A 320 -4.82 17.60 -3.05
N SER A 321 -4.74 18.74 -3.74
CA SER A 321 -4.25 18.80 -5.12
C SER A 321 -2.74 18.58 -5.19
N PHE A 322 -1.98 19.15 -4.24
CA PHE A 322 -0.54 18.90 -4.14
C PHE A 322 -0.24 17.47 -3.70
N VAL A 323 -0.98 16.92 -2.74
CA VAL A 323 -0.88 15.52 -2.35
C VAL A 323 -1.17 14.60 -3.55
N SER A 324 -2.20 14.89 -4.35
CA SER A 324 -2.49 14.14 -5.57
C SER A 324 -1.35 14.19 -6.60
N LYS A 325 -0.66 15.33 -6.73
CA LYS A 325 0.53 15.48 -7.58
C LYS A 325 1.69 14.65 -7.00
N ALA A 326 1.98 14.82 -5.71
CA ALA A 326 3.06 14.16 -4.99
C ALA A 326 2.97 12.64 -5.02
N VAL A 327 1.80 12.08 -4.70
CA VAL A 327 1.61 10.62 -4.69
C VAL A 327 1.79 9.99 -6.08
N LYS A 328 1.43 10.71 -7.15
CA LYS A 328 1.63 10.24 -8.52
C LYS A 328 3.10 10.26 -8.89
N THR A 329 3.83 11.28 -8.47
CA THR A 329 5.28 11.34 -8.64
C THR A 329 5.96 10.22 -7.86
N ASP A 330 5.61 10.00 -6.58
CA ASP A 330 6.13 8.93 -5.75
C ASP A 330 5.90 7.54 -6.38
N PHE A 331 4.69 7.27 -6.88
CA PHE A 331 4.34 5.95 -7.40
C PHE A 331 4.85 5.68 -8.83
N TYR A 332 4.66 6.63 -9.76
CA TYR A 332 4.94 6.40 -11.18
C TYR A 332 6.35 6.85 -11.61
N ILE A 333 6.85 7.96 -11.07
CA ILE A 333 8.12 8.57 -11.49
C ILE A 333 9.26 8.12 -10.58
N LYS A 334 8.99 7.95 -9.27
CA LYS A 334 9.97 7.57 -8.24
C LYS A 334 11.15 8.55 -8.10
N GLU A 335 10.87 9.83 -8.31
CA GLU A 335 11.80 10.94 -8.08
C GLU A 335 11.42 11.74 -6.84
N ASN A 336 12.41 12.19 -6.06
CA ASN A 336 12.18 13.08 -4.93
C ASN A 336 12.17 14.54 -5.40
N ARG A 337 11.00 15.18 -5.28
CA ARG A 337 10.71 16.58 -5.57
C ARG A 337 9.99 17.26 -4.39
N ALA A 338 10.18 16.76 -3.18
CA ALA A 338 9.48 17.19 -1.98
C ALA A 338 9.65 18.70 -1.72
N ASP A 339 10.89 19.20 -1.81
CA ASP A 339 11.21 20.62 -1.59
C ASP A 339 10.59 21.55 -2.63
N GLU A 340 10.55 21.11 -3.89
CA GLU A 340 9.90 21.85 -4.98
C GLU A 340 8.39 21.99 -4.69
N TYR A 341 7.72 20.88 -4.38
CA TYR A 341 6.29 20.88 -4.11
C TYR A 341 5.93 21.65 -2.85
N LYS A 342 6.78 21.60 -1.82
CA LYS A 342 6.58 22.38 -0.60
C LYS A 342 6.67 23.89 -0.88
N LYS A 343 7.68 24.34 -1.63
CA LYS A 343 7.80 25.75 -2.05
C LYS A 343 6.60 26.21 -2.89
N GLU A 344 6.15 25.38 -3.82
CA GLU A 344 4.95 25.68 -4.62
C GLU A 344 3.68 25.77 -3.77
N LEU A 345 3.52 24.86 -2.79
CA LEU A 345 2.39 24.87 -1.85
C LEU A 345 2.40 26.15 -1.03
N ASP A 346 3.53 26.46 -0.38
CA ASP A 346 3.68 27.64 0.47
C ASP A 346 3.37 28.93 -0.29
N LYS A 347 3.82 29.01 -1.55
CA LYS A 347 3.51 30.15 -2.43
C LYS A 347 2.01 30.28 -2.66
N LYS A 348 1.31 29.20 -3.00
CA LYS A 348 -0.15 29.23 -3.23
C LYS A 348 -0.94 29.54 -1.95
N LEU A 349 -0.50 29.05 -0.81
CA LEU A 349 -1.14 29.35 0.47
C LEU A 349 -1.02 30.85 0.81
N ARG A 350 0.19 31.43 0.65
CA ARG A 350 0.41 32.87 0.84
C ARG A 350 -0.43 33.75 -0.09
N GLU A 351 -0.57 33.36 -1.36
CA GLU A 351 -1.40 34.10 -2.33
C GLU A 351 -2.87 34.19 -1.90
N ILE A 352 -3.40 33.16 -1.25
CA ILE A 352 -4.80 33.12 -0.81
C ILE A 352 -5.01 33.90 0.46
N THR A 353 -4.06 33.85 1.38
CA THR A 353 -4.11 34.69 2.60
C THR A 353 -4.02 36.17 2.24
N LYS A 354 -3.21 36.54 1.23
CA LYS A 354 -3.08 37.94 0.76
C LYS A 354 -4.29 38.47 -0.01
N ARG A 355 -5.05 37.63 -0.72
CA ARG A 355 -6.22 38.08 -1.53
C ARG A 355 -7.47 38.39 -0.69
N GLN A 356 -7.41 38.25 0.63
CA GLN A 356 -8.56 38.45 1.53
C GLN A 356 -8.29 39.46 2.66
N ILE A 357 -7.09 40.03 2.71
CA ILE A 357 -6.78 41.30 3.38
C ILE A 357 -6.97 42.38 2.31
#